data_AF-A0A6L3ZY22-F1
#
_entry.id   AF-A0A6L3ZY22-F1
#
_cell.length_a   1.000
_cell.length_b   1.000
_cell.length_c   1.000
_cell.angle_alpha   90.00
_cell.angle_beta   90.00
_cell.angle_gamma   90.00
#
_symmetry.space_group_name_H-M   'P 1'
#
loop_
_entity.id
_entity.type
_entity.pdbx_description
1 polymer ?
#
loop_
_entity_poly.entity_id
_entity_poly.type
_entity_poly.pdbx_seq_one_letter_code
_entity_poly.pdbx_strand_id
1 'polypeptide(L)' 'MKMTMRWLGDTDPVRLDYIAQVPCIKGIVSALDGIPVGEAWPIERLKALQAKIEVVGLKLEVIESIPISEAIKLGLP' A
#
# COMPACT_ATOMS: atom_id res chain seq x y z
N MET A 1 16.32 3.85 -12.23
CA MET A 1 15.67 4.23 -10.95
C MET A 1 14.18 3.98 -11.09
N LYS A 2 13.51 3.35 -10.11
CA LYS A 2 12.06 3.19 -10.10
C LYS A 2 11.44 4.32 -9.26
N MET A 3 10.74 5.26 -9.90
CA MET A 3 10.02 6.29 -9.14
C MET A 3 8.69 5.73 -8.68
N THR A 4 8.37 5.95 -7.40
CA THR A 4 7.16 5.46 -6.77
C THR A 4 6.39 6.61 -6.13
N MET A 5 5.08 6.42 -5.95
CA MET A 5 4.23 7.37 -5.24
C MET A 5 3.39 6.65 -4.21
N ARG A 6 3.20 7.27 -3.04
CA ARG A 6 2.32 6.74 -2.01
C ARG A 6 0.86 6.94 -2.41
N TRP A 7 0.05 5.90 -2.24
CA TRP A 7 -1.38 5.91 -2.50
C TRP A 7 -2.12 5.25 -1.33
N LEU A 8 -3.09 5.94 -0.76
CA LEU A 8 -3.80 5.55 0.47
C LEU A 8 -5.04 4.68 0.21
N GLY A 9 -5.10 4.00 -0.93
CA GLY A 9 -6.25 3.16 -1.27
C GLY A 9 -7.45 3.97 -1.77
N ASP A 10 -8.64 3.37 -1.69
CA ASP A 10 -9.85 3.92 -2.33
C ASP A 10 -10.35 5.23 -1.70
N THR A 11 -9.89 5.56 -0.48
CA THR A 11 -10.19 6.81 0.20
C THR A 11 -9.25 7.95 -0.18
N ASP A 12 -8.18 7.67 -0.93
CA ASP A 12 -7.27 8.71 -1.42
C ASP A 12 -8.00 9.57 -2.48
N PRO A 13 -8.04 10.91 -2.34
CA PRO A 13 -8.61 11.78 -3.36
C PRO A 13 -7.84 11.70 -4.69
N VAL A 14 -6.57 11.29 -4.67
CA VAL A 14 -5.76 11.06 -5.86
C VAL A 14 -5.99 9.64 -6.36
N ARG A 15 -6.74 9.53 -7.45
CA ARG A 15 -7.08 8.26 -8.09
C ARG A 15 -5.88 7.65 -8.82
N LEU A 16 -5.79 6.32 -8.84
CA LEU A 16 -4.71 5.56 -9.51
C LEU A 16 -4.53 5.91 -11.00
N ASP A 17 -5.62 6.16 -11.72
CA ASP A 17 -5.60 6.56 -13.13
C ASP A 17 -4.95 7.93 -13.35
N TYR A 18 -5.00 8.84 -12.38
CA TYR A 18 -4.26 10.11 -12.41
C TYR A 18 -2.77 9.89 -12.10
N ILE A 19 -2.45 9.01 -11.15
CA ILE A 19 -1.06 8.68 -10.81
C ILE A 19 -0.34 8.08 -12.02
N ALA A 20 -1.02 7.20 -12.75
CA ALA A 20 -0.49 6.54 -13.94
C ALA A 20 -0.13 7.51 -15.08
N GLN A 21 -0.68 8.72 -15.10
CA GLN A 21 -0.37 9.76 -16.10
C GLN A 21 0.98 10.44 -15.84
N VAL A 22 1.54 10.33 -14.63
CA VAL A 22 2.83 10.97 -14.29
C VAL A 22 3.97 10.19 -14.98
N PRO A 23 4.69 10.76 -15.97
CA PRO A 23 5.53 9.97 -16.88
C PRO A 23 6.64 9.15 -16.21
N CYS A 24 7.19 9.66 -15.10
CA CYS A 24 8.29 9.04 -14.39
C CYS A 24 7.83 7.98 -13.37
N ILE A 25 6.58 7.99 -12.92
CA ILE A 25 6.08 7.04 -11.92
C ILE A 25 5.90 5.66 -12.56
N LYS A 26 6.42 4.64 -11.87
CA LYS A 26 6.36 3.23 -12.31
C LYS A 26 5.80 2.30 -11.24
N GLY A 27 5.63 2.79 -10.02
CA GLY A 27 5.12 1.98 -8.93
C GLY A 27 4.40 2.78 -7.86
N ILE A 28 3.69 2.03 -7.03
CA ILE A 28 2.91 2.51 -5.90
C ILE A 28 3.51 1.99 -4.61
N VAL A 29 3.51 2.86 -3.62
CA VAL A 29 3.70 2.53 -2.21
C VAL A 29 2.34 2.57 -1.54
N SER A 30 1.91 1.50 -0.86
CA SER A 30 0.58 1.47 -0.24
C SER A 30 0.53 0.54 0.98
N ALA A 31 -0.63 0.42 1.62
CA ALA A 31 -0.90 -0.43 2.76
C ALA A 31 -2.34 -0.96 2.71
N LEU A 32 -2.65 -1.96 3.54
CA LEU A 32 -4.02 -2.41 3.76
C LEU A 32 -4.63 -1.66 4.95
N ASP A 33 -5.76 -1.00 4.70
CA ASP A 33 -6.53 -0.34 5.74
C ASP A 33 -7.55 -1.28 6.39
N GLY A 34 -8.02 -0.90 7.57
CA GLY A 34 -9.09 -1.62 8.30
C GLY A 34 -8.63 -2.93 8.95
N ILE A 35 -7.32 -3.16 9.07
CA ILE A 35 -6.75 -4.28 9.81
C ILE A 35 -6.16 -3.74 11.12
N PRO A 36 -6.52 -4.28 12.29
CA PRO A 36 -5.97 -3.84 13.56
C PRO A 36 -4.44 -3.96 13.61
N VAL A 37 -3.80 -3.08 14.38
CA VAL A 37 -2.34 -3.10 14.55
C VAL A 37 -1.91 -4.40 15.24
N GLY A 38 -0.91 -5.08 14.67
CA GLY A 38 -0.40 -6.36 15.17
C GLY A 38 -1.09 -7.60 14.60
N GLU A 39 -2.21 -7.43 13.89
CA GLU A 39 -2.88 -8.52 13.18
C GLU A 39 -2.18 -8.84 11.85
N ALA A 40 -2.18 -10.12 11.49
CA ALA A 40 -1.63 -10.56 10.21
C ALA A 40 -2.52 -10.10 9.05
N TRP A 41 -1.90 -9.64 7.96
CA TRP A 41 -2.63 -9.22 6.76
C TRP A 41 -3.09 -10.43 5.94
N PRO A 42 -4.38 -10.52 5.56
CA PRO A 42 -4.86 -11.60 4.69
C PRO A 42 -4.24 -11.51 3.29
N ILE A 43 -3.73 -12.64 2.79
CA ILE A 43 -3.04 -12.70 1.49
C ILE A 43 -3.97 -12.33 0.33
N GLU A 44 -5.25 -12.66 0.43
CA GLU A 44 -6.27 -12.35 -0.56
C GLU A 44 -6.47 -10.84 -0.71
N ARG A 45 -6.44 -10.11 0.41
CA ARG A 45 -6.55 -8.64 0.40
C ARG A 45 -5.30 -8.00 -0.21
N LEU A 46 -4.13 -8.53 0.08
CA LEU A 46 -2.88 -8.05 -0.52
C LEU A 46 -2.88 -8.27 -2.05
N LYS A 47 -3.31 -9.44 -2.50
CA LYS A 47 -3.48 -9.74 -3.93
C LYS A 47 -4.50 -8.83 -4.61
N ALA A 48 -5.61 -8.52 -3.94
CA ALA A 48 -6.61 -7.59 -4.46
C ALA A 48 -6.06 -6.17 -4.62
N LEU A 49 -5.28 -5.69 -3.64
CA LEU A 49 -4.58 -4.40 -3.74
C LEU A 49 -3.59 -4.39 -4.91
N GLN A 50 -2.76 -5.43 -5.03
CA GLN A 50 -1.82 -5.57 -6.14
C GLN A 50 -2.53 -5.54 -7.50
N ALA A 51 -3.57 -6.37 -7.68
CA ALA A 51 -4.33 -6.44 -8.92
C ALA A 51 -4.95 -5.09 -9.30
N LYS A 52 -5.49 -4.34 -8.33
CA LYS A 52 -6.07 -3.01 -8.55
C LYS A 52 -5.04 -2.01 -9.09
N ILE A 53 -3.82 -2.04 -8.55
CA ILE A 53 -2.72 -1.18 -9.00
C ILE A 53 -2.23 -1.60 -10.40
N GLU A 54 -2.14 -2.90 -10.64
CA GLU A 54 -1.66 -3.45 -11.93
C GLU A 54 -2.61 -3.16 -13.10
N VAL A 55 -3.92 -3.02 -12.85
CA VAL A 55 -4.92 -2.64 -13.87
C VAL A 55 -4.60 -1.30 -14.54
N VAL A 56 -3.99 -0.35 -13.84
CA VAL A 56 -3.58 0.95 -14.42
C VAL A 56 -2.14 0.96 -14.94
N GLY A 57 -1.49 -0.20 -15.03
CA GLY A 57 -0.13 -0.35 -15.54
C GLY A 57 0.97 0.05 -14.56
N LEU A 58 0.65 0.25 -13.28
CA LEU A 58 1.62 0.47 -12.20
C LEU A 58 1.89 -0.84 -11.45
N LYS A 59 2.93 -0.87 -10.61
CA LYS A 59 3.24 -2.03 -9.76
C LYS A 59 3.17 -1.67 -8.29
N LEU A 60 2.72 -2.57 -7.44
CA LEU A 60 2.89 -2.44 -5.99
C LEU A 60 4.36 -2.74 -5.65
N GLU A 61 5.16 -1.71 -5.38
CA GLU A 61 6.61 -1.85 -5.21
C GLU A 61 7.02 -1.90 -3.73
N VAL A 62 6.30 -1.19 -2.85
CA VAL A 62 6.63 -1.08 -1.42
C VAL A 62 5.36 -1.08 -0.58
N ILE A 63 5.44 -1.70 0.60
CA ILE A 63 4.42 -1.56 1.65
C ILE A 63 4.84 -0.47 2.63
N GLU A 64 4.00 0.55 2.77
CA GLU A 64 4.19 1.61 3.76
C GLU A 64 2.84 1.98 4.39
N SER A 65 2.47 1.41 5.54
CA SER A 65 3.32 0.73 6.54
C SER A 65 2.71 -0.56 7.07
N ILE A 66 3.55 -1.44 7.63
CA ILE A 66 3.10 -2.46 8.59
C ILE A 66 3.26 -1.84 9.98
N PRO A 67 2.16 -1.43 10.65
CA PRO A 67 2.28 -0.80 11.96
C PRO A 67 2.73 -1.82 13.00
N ILE A 68 3.79 -1.48 13.72
CA ILE A 68 4.30 -2.28 14.85
C ILE A 68 3.46 -1.96 16.08
N SER A 69 2.94 -3.00 16.75
CA SER A 69 2.16 -2.87 17.99
C SER A 69 2.95 -2.18 19.10
N GLU A 70 2.27 -1.34 19.88
CA GLU A 70 2.86 -0.66 21.06
C GLU A 70 3.36 -1.66 22.10
N ALA A 71 2.72 -2.83 22.24
CA ALA A 71 3.20 -3.88 23.14
C ALA A 71 4.63 -4.31 22.81
N ILE A 72 4.97 -4.43 21.51
CA ILE A 72 6.32 -4.74 21.05
C ILE A 72 7.27 -3.60 21.37
N LYS A 73 6.85 -2.35 21.09
CA LYS A 73 7.69 -1.15 21.33
C LYS A 73 7.99 -0.94 22.81
N LEU A 74 7.04 -1.29 23.68
CA LEU A 74 7.14 -1.18 25.14
C LEU A 74 7.74 -2.42 25.81
N GLY A 75 7.98 -3.50 25.06
CA GLY A 75 8.50 -4.76 25.61
C GLY A 75 7.53 -5.46 26.56
N LEU A 76 6.21 -5.32 26.34
CA LEU A 76 5.20 -6.05 27.10
C LEU A 76 5.21 -7.55 26.70
N PRO A 77 4.87 -8.45 27.64
CA PRO A 77 4.81 -9.90 27.37
C PRO A 77 3.78 -10.26 26.29
#